data_AF-A0AB37SC77-F1
#
_entry.id   AF-A0AB37SC77-F1
#
_cell.length_a   1.000
_cell.length_b   1.000
_cell.length_c   1.000
_cell.angle_alpha   90.00
_cell.angle_beta   90.00
_cell.angle_gamma   90.00
#
_symmetry.space_group_name_H-M   'P 1'
#
loop_
_entity.id
_entity.type
_entity.pdbx_description
1 polymer ?
#
loop_
_entity_poly.entity_id
_entity_poly.type
_entity_poly.pdbx_seq_one_letter_code
_entity_poly.pdbx_strand_id
1 'polypeptide(L)'
;MTIRALPRAPVQCVVVRLVMTVKIKEMSTRAKRILHVTGMLAVINFFAFWFAAVYLGGDALNGYVRDLHYFVCAHGSCHEVTHSIWKYSYWHATSALAGIALIFIESAIIINSGDIVVD
;
A
#
# COMPACT_ATOMS: atom_id res chain seq x y z
N MET A 1 36.78 -6.24 -36.75
CA MET A 1 35.35 -6.55 -36.50
C MET A 1 35.16 -6.59 -34.98
N THR A 2 34.64 -5.51 -34.39
CA THR A 2 34.66 -5.26 -32.94
C THR A 2 33.35 -5.77 -32.34
N ILE A 3 33.39 -6.87 -31.58
CA ILE A 3 32.22 -7.40 -30.88
C ILE A 3 32.04 -6.59 -29.58
N ARG A 4 31.04 -5.68 -29.56
CA ARG A 4 30.60 -4.99 -28.35
C ARG A 4 29.94 -5.99 -27.41
N ALA A 5 30.49 -6.18 -26.22
CA ALA A 5 29.85 -6.90 -25.14
C ALA A 5 28.60 -6.13 -24.66
N LEU A 6 27.42 -6.73 -24.77
CA LEU A 6 26.20 -6.27 -24.11
C LEU A 6 26.31 -6.55 -22.59
N PRO A 7 25.96 -5.59 -21.72
CA PRO A 7 26.03 -5.80 -20.28
C PRO A 7 25.03 -6.88 -19.85
N ARG A 8 25.53 -7.97 -19.27
CA ARG A 8 24.70 -9.01 -18.64
C ARG A 8 24.08 -8.42 -17.38
N ALA A 9 22.80 -8.01 -17.48
CA ALA A 9 21.98 -7.91 -16.29
C ALA A 9 21.91 -9.29 -15.62
N PRO A 10 21.93 -9.38 -14.28
CA PRO A 10 21.88 -10.67 -13.60
C PRO A 10 20.59 -11.39 -13.97
N VAL A 11 20.72 -12.60 -14.51
CA VAL A 11 19.64 -13.47 -15.01
C VAL A 11 18.49 -13.59 -13.99
N GLN A 12 18.83 -13.51 -12.71
CA GLN A 12 17.92 -13.58 -11.57
C GLN A 12 16.90 -12.43 -11.52
N CYS A 13 17.29 -11.21 -11.93
CA CYS A 13 16.39 -10.04 -11.92
C CYS A 13 15.38 -10.09 -13.09
N VAL A 14 15.80 -10.62 -14.24
CA VAL A 14 14.94 -10.78 -15.42
C VAL A 14 13.96 -11.94 -15.22
N VAL A 15 14.40 -13.07 -14.67
CA VAL A 15 13.53 -14.23 -14.40
C VAL A 15 12.48 -13.90 -13.34
N VAL A 16 12.83 -13.24 -12.24
CA VAL A 16 11.84 -12.83 -11.22
C VAL A 16 10.78 -11.90 -11.80
N ARG A 17 11.20 -10.92 -12.62
CA ARG A 17 10.28 -9.96 -13.26
C ARG A 17 9.39 -10.62 -14.32
N LEU A 18 9.91 -11.59 -15.07
CA LEU A 18 9.15 -12.34 -16.07
C LEU A 18 8.17 -13.32 -15.41
N VAL A 19 8.59 -14.03 -14.36
CA VAL A 19 7.72 -14.96 -13.61
C VAL A 19 6.57 -14.23 -12.92
N MET A 20 6.81 -13.06 -12.33
CA MET A 20 5.75 -12.23 -11.75
C MET A 20 4.76 -11.72 -12.80
N THR A 21 5.22 -11.35 -13.99
CA THR A 21 4.34 -10.85 -15.07
C THR A 21 3.57 -11.98 -15.77
N VAL A 22 4.14 -13.18 -15.88
CA VAL A 22 3.47 -14.35 -16.46
C VAL A 22 2.35 -14.88 -15.54
N LYS A 23 2.56 -14.94 -14.21
CA LYS A 23 1.54 -15.41 -13.26
C LYS A 23 0.28 -14.53 -13.19
N ILE A 24 0.39 -13.22 -13.47
CA ILE A 24 -0.78 -12.31 -13.45
C ILE A 24 -1.73 -12.59 -14.62
N LYS A 25 -1.20 -13.09 -15.75
CA LYS A 25 -1.99 -13.33 -16.97
C LYS A 25 -2.93 -14.53 -16.82
N GLU A 26 -2.54 -15.55 -16.06
CA GLU A 26 -3.28 -16.82 -15.86
C GLU A 26 -4.29 -16.81 -14.69
N MET A 27 -4.46 -15.71 -13.95
CA MET A 27 -5.46 -15.70 -12.85
C MET A 27 -6.91 -15.71 -13.36
N SER A 28 -7.81 -16.38 -12.62
CA SER A 28 -9.26 -16.40 -12.87
C SER A 28 -9.84 -14.98 -12.95
N THR A 29 -10.88 -14.78 -13.76
CA THR A 29 -11.52 -13.45 -13.91
C THR A 29 -12.06 -12.94 -12.56
N ARG A 30 -12.44 -13.85 -11.66
CA ARG A 30 -12.93 -13.55 -10.31
C ARG A 30 -11.84 -13.00 -9.40
N ALA A 31 -10.68 -13.67 -9.32
CA ALA A 31 -9.55 -13.23 -8.51
C ALA A 31 -9.04 -11.84 -8.98
N LYS A 32 -8.95 -11.63 -10.29
CA LYS A 32 -8.62 -10.32 -10.88
C LYS A 32 -9.63 -9.25 -10.46
N ARG A 33 -10.93 -9.54 -10.48
CA ARG A 33 -11.97 -8.58 -10.08
C ARG A 33 -11.89 -8.24 -8.59
N ILE A 34 -11.70 -9.22 -7.71
CA ILE A 34 -11.58 -8.99 -6.26
C ILE A 34 -10.38 -8.07 -5.99
N LEU A 35 -9.19 -8.44 -6.46
CA LEU A 35 -7.97 -7.66 -6.27
C LEU A 35 -8.07 -6.25 -6.87
N HIS A 36 -8.78 -6.11 -7.99
CA HIS A 36 -9.00 -4.79 -8.60
C HIS A 36 -9.90 -3.91 -7.74
N VAL A 37 -11.01 -4.46 -7.21
CA VAL A 37 -11.95 -3.71 -6.37
C VAL A 37 -11.31 -3.34 -5.03
N THR A 38 -10.66 -4.29 -4.37
CA THR A 38 -9.97 -4.04 -3.08
C THR A 38 -8.80 -3.07 -3.28
N GLY A 39 -8.05 -3.24 -4.37
CA GLY A 39 -7.01 -2.32 -4.82
C GLY A 39 -7.52 -0.88 -4.98
N MET A 40 -8.62 -0.71 -5.72
CA MET A 40 -9.23 0.61 -5.91
C MET A 40 -9.67 1.25 -4.59
N LEU A 41 -10.34 0.48 -3.72
CA LEU A 41 -10.80 0.98 -2.41
C LEU A 41 -9.64 1.42 -1.52
N ALA A 42 -8.56 0.62 -1.46
CA ALA A 42 -7.39 0.97 -0.66
C ALA A 42 -6.66 2.20 -1.22
N VAL A 43 -6.56 2.34 -2.55
CA VAL A 43 -5.96 3.52 -3.18
C VAL A 43 -6.77 4.78 -2.86
N ILE A 44 -8.09 4.74 -3.00
CA ILE A 44 -8.96 5.87 -2.66
C ILE A 44 -8.84 6.21 -1.17
N ASN A 45 -8.87 5.20 -0.29
CA ASN A 45 -8.72 5.40 1.16
C ASN A 45 -7.34 5.98 1.53
N PHE A 46 -6.28 5.52 0.86
CA PHE A 46 -4.93 6.06 1.08
C PHE A 46 -4.84 7.54 0.67
N PHE A 47 -5.39 7.92 -0.48
CA PHE A 47 -5.40 9.32 -0.90
C PHE A 47 -6.28 10.18 0.01
N ALA A 48 -7.43 9.67 0.47
CA ALA A 48 -8.28 10.37 1.43
C ALA A 48 -7.53 10.61 2.76
N PHE A 49 -6.81 9.61 3.26
CA PHE A 49 -5.93 9.73 4.42
C PHE A 49 -4.83 10.76 4.16
N TRP A 50 -4.14 10.68 3.03
CA TRP A 50 -3.03 11.55 2.69
C TRP A 50 -3.46 13.02 2.59
N PHE A 51 -4.59 13.30 1.93
CA PHE A 51 -5.15 14.65 1.90
C PHE A 51 -5.53 15.17 3.29
N ALA A 52 -6.12 14.32 4.13
CA ALA A 52 -6.42 14.68 5.52
C ALA A 52 -5.14 14.97 6.32
N ALA A 53 -4.08 14.17 6.15
CA ALA A 53 -2.81 14.38 6.82
C ALA A 53 -2.13 15.67 6.35
N VAL A 54 -2.13 15.97 5.05
CA VAL A 54 -1.59 17.24 4.51
C VAL A 54 -2.37 18.44 5.04
N TYR A 55 -3.71 18.35 5.08
CA TYR A 55 -4.56 19.43 5.59
C TYR A 55 -4.34 19.70 7.09
N LEU A 56 -4.14 18.66 7.89
CA LEU A 56 -3.89 18.77 9.33
C LEU A 56 -2.44 19.11 9.68
N GLY A 57 -1.53 19.09 8.70
CA GLY A 57 -0.08 19.24 8.94
C GLY A 57 0.58 17.99 9.52
N GLY A 58 -0.10 16.84 9.47
CA GLY A 58 0.39 15.55 9.91
C GLY A 58 -0.71 14.57 10.25
N ASP A 59 -0.33 13.45 10.85
CA ASP A 59 -1.27 12.44 11.33
C ASP A 59 -1.00 12.02 12.78
N ALA A 60 -2.00 11.36 13.37
CA ALA A 60 -1.96 10.94 14.76
C ALA A 60 -1.06 9.72 15.01
N LEU A 61 -0.73 8.89 14.00
CA LEU A 61 0.20 7.76 14.18
C LEU A 61 1.64 8.24 14.29
N ASN A 62 1.98 9.32 13.59
CA ASN A 62 3.25 10.02 13.74
C ASN A 62 3.24 11.02 14.92
N GLY A 63 2.06 11.29 15.47
CA GLY A 63 1.82 12.22 16.57
C GLY A 63 1.92 11.59 17.97
N TYR A 64 1.50 12.35 18.98
CA TYR A 64 1.48 11.89 20.36
C TYR A 64 0.40 12.61 21.18
N VAL A 65 0.10 12.06 22.36
CA VAL A 65 -0.79 12.67 23.34
C VAL A 65 -0.01 12.89 24.62
N ARG A 66 -0.07 14.11 25.17
CA ARG A 66 0.58 14.47 26.44
C ARG A 66 -0.34 15.39 27.22
N ASP A 67 -0.59 15.09 28.49
CA ASP A 67 -1.36 15.96 29.39
C ASP A 67 -2.71 16.43 28.81
N LEU A 68 -3.43 15.53 28.12
CA LEU A 68 -4.70 15.81 27.40
C LEU A 68 -4.58 16.76 26.19
N HIS A 69 -3.36 17.10 25.78
CA HIS A 69 -3.08 17.77 24.51
C HIS A 69 -2.77 16.73 23.44
N TYR A 70 -3.38 16.91 22.27
CA TYR A 70 -3.32 15.95 21.17
C TYR A 70 -2.54 16.56 20.01
N PHE A 71 -1.47 15.90 19.60
CA PHE A 71 -0.60 16.39 18.53
C PHE A 71 -0.65 15.44 17.34
N VAL A 72 -0.75 16.00 16.14
CA VAL A 72 -0.48 15.31 14.88
C VAL A 72 0.86 15.78 14.35
N CYS A 73 1.65 14.88 13.76
CA CYS A 73 2.98 15.25 13.29
C CYS A 73 3.25 14.73 11.87
N ALA A 74 4.08 15.45 11.12
CA ALA A 74 4.66 15.00 9.86
C ALA A 74 6.05 15.59 9.68
N HIS A 75 7.01 14.75 9.27
CA HIS A 75 8.36 15.16 8.93
C HIS A 75 9.05 16.06 9.98
N GLY A 76 8.78 15.84 11.27
CA GLY A 76 9.36 16.59 12.38
C GLY A 76 8.61 17.87 12.79
N SER A 77 7.55 18.27 12.07
CA SER A 77 6.61 19.31 12.52
C SER A 77 5.44 18.67 13.25
N CYS A 78 4.99 19.28 14.35
CA CYS A 78 3.85 18.82 15.13
C CYS A 78 2.86 19.97 15.36
N HIS A 79 1.58 19.67 15.19
CA HIS A 79 0.48 20.61 15.37
C HIS A 79 -0.49 20.10 16.42
N GLU A 80 -0.88 20.96 17.34
CA GLU A 80 -1.91 20.65 18.32
C GLU A 80 -3.30 20.68 17.67
N VAL A 81 -4.10 19.67 17.96
CA VAL A 81 -5.47 19.51 17.47
C VAL A 81 -6.41 19.13 18.59
N THR A 82 -7.71 19.18 18.34
CA THR A 82 -8.70 18.69 19.29
C THR A 82 -8.70 17.16 19.37
N HIS A 83 -9.16 16.61 20.49
CA HIS A 83 -9.30 15.17 20.69
C HIS A 83 -10.07 14.47 19.56
N SER A 84 -11.14 15.09 19.05
CA SER A 84 -11.96 14.50 17.98
C SER A 84 -11.20 14.39 16.66
N ILE A 85 -10.42 15.42 16.30
CA ILE A 85 -9.57 15.42 15.10
C ILE A 85 -8.46 14.38 15.24
N TRP A 86 -7.82 14.32 16.40
CA TRP A 86 -6.77 13.33 16.66
C TRP A 86 -7.31 11.90 16.53
N LYS A 87 -8.47 11.62 17.13
CA LYS A 87 -9.11 10.29 17.06
C LYS A 87 -9.52 9.94 15.63
N TYR A 88 -10.07 10.89 14.87
CA TYR A 88 -10.36 10.70 13.45
C TYR A 88 -9.08 10.37 12.66
N SER A 89 -8.04 11.18 12.84
CA SER A 89 -6.74 11.01 12.17
C SER A 89 -6.14 9.64 12.49
N TYR A 90 -6.21 9.20 13.75
CA TYR A 90 -5.72 7.89 14.19
C TYR A 90 -6.43 6.75 13.45
N TRP A 91 -7.77 6.74 13.48
CA TRP A 91 -8.54 5.68 12.82
C TRP A 91 -8.39 5.69 11.30
N HIS A 92 -8.30 6.86 10.67
CA HIS A 92 -8.10 6.97 9.23
C HIS A 92 -6.69 6.51 8.81
N ALA A 93 -5.67 6.87 9.58
CA ALA A 93 -4.30 6.41 9.34
C ALA A 93 -4.18 4.88 9.52
N THR A 94 -4.79 4.34 10.58
CA THR A 94 -4.84 2.89 10.80
C THR A 94 -5.59 2.16 9.69
N SER A 95 -6.72 2.69 9.21
CA SER A 95 -7.47 2.07 8.11
C SER A 95 -6.68 2.09 6.81
N ALA A 96 -5.92 3.16 6.53
CA ALA A 96 -5.04 3.25 5.36
C ALA A 96 -3.93 2.20 5.41
N LEU A 97 -3.26 2.04 6.56
CA LEU A 97 -2.25 0.99 6.73
C LEU A 97 -2.84 -0.41 6.63
N ALA A 98 -4.01 -0.64 7.23
CA ALA A 98 -4.72 -1.92 7.16
C ALA A 98 -5.12 -2.26 5.71
N GLY A 99 -5.59 -1.27 4.93
CA GLY A 99 -5.92 -1.46 3.52
C GLY A 99 -4.71 -1.87 2.67
N ILE A 100 -3.54 -1.27 2.93
CA ILE A 100 -2.29 -1.67 2.28
C ILE A 100 -1.92 -3.11 2.67
N ALA A 101 -1.95 -3.44 3.96
CA ALA A 101 -1.65 -4.79 4.45
C ALA A 101 -2.60 -5.84 3.86
N LEU A 102 -3.89 -5.51 3.74
CA LEU A 102 -4.90 -6.39 3.14
C LEU A 102 -4.54 -6.74 1.69
N ILE A 103 -4.12 -5.77 0.87
CA ILE A 103 -3.71 -6.04 -0.52
C ILE A 103 -2.53 -7.01 -0.57
N PHE A 104 -1.53 -6.85 0.30
CA PHE A 104 -0.39 -7.75 0.35
C PHE A 104 -0.82 -9.17 0.76
N ILE A 105 -1.70 -9.29 1.74
CA ILE A 105 -2.24 -10.58 2.21
C ILE A 105 -3.05 -11.25 1.08
N GLU A 106 -3.96 -10.53 0.43
CA GLU A 106 -4.75 -11.03 -0.70
C GLU A 106 -3.85 -11.51 -1.84
N SER A 107 -2.87 -10.69 -2.22
CA SER A 107 -1.90 -11.03 -3.26
C SER A 107 -1.11 -12.30 -2.91
N ALA A 108 -0.65 -12.43 -1.66
CA ALA A 108 0.08 -13.60 -1.18
C ALA A 108 -0.79 -14.86 -1.19
N ILE A 109 -2.03 -14.76 -0.74
CA ILE A 109 -2.99 -15.88 -0.76
C ILE A 109 -3.24 -16.30 -2.21
N ILE A 110 -3.52 -15.38 -3.12
CA ILE A 110 -3.79 -15.71 -4.53
C ILE A 110 -2.57 -16.39 -5.18
N ILE A 111 -1.35 -15.91 -4.91
CA ILE A 111 -0.13 -16.50 -5.46
C ILE A 111 0.13 -17.92 -4.93
N ASN A 112 -0.18 -18.17 -3.66
CA ASN A 112 0.09 -19.44 -2.96
C ASN A 112 -1.02 -20.48 -3.16
N SER A 113 -2.28 -20.04 -3.29
CA SER A 113 -3.44 -20.94 -3.36
C SER A 113 -3.57 -21.65 -4.70
N GLY A 114 -2.81 -21.22 -5.72
CA GLY A 114 -2.90 -21.82 -7.05
C GLY A 114 -4.27 -21.62 -7.71
N ASP A 115 -5.04 -20.61 -7.29
CA ASP A 115 -6.32 -20.17 -7.91
C ASP A 115 -6.11 -19.52 -9.30
N ILE A 116 -5.05 -19.99 -9.97
CA ILE A 116 -4.55 -19.71 -11.31
C ILE A 116 -5.14 -20.75 -12.29
N VAL A 117 -5.96 -21.70 -11.83
CA VAL A 117 -6.39 -22.84 -12.64
C VAL A 117 -7.91 -22.91 -12.76
N VAL A 118 -8.35 -22.75 -14.02
CA VAL A 118 -9.65 -23.02 -14.67
C VAL A 118 -10.75 -21.96 -14.56
N ASP A 119 -10.74 -21.01 -15.51
CA ASP A 119 -11.90 -20.82 -16.38
C ASP A 119 -11.50 -21.28 -17.80
#